data_AF-Q4U9Q6-F1
#
_entry.id   AF-Q4U9Q6-F1
#
_cell.length_a   1.000
_cell.length_b   1.000
_cell.length_c   1.000
_cell.angle_alpha   90.00
_cell.angle_beta   90.00
_cell.angle_gamma   90.00
#
_symmetry.space_group_name_H-M   'P 1'
#
loop_
_entity.id
_entity.type
_entity.pdbx_description
1 polymer ?
#
loop_
_entity_poly.entity_id
_entity_poly.type
_entity_poly.pdbx_seq_one_letter_code
_entity_poly.pdbx_strand_id
1 'polypeptide(L)'
;MSSSGDTNPTTNYQADDGDGPLQIVAYMFAGLAMMLNIRLSYSAAPFALLRFKLPENLFSVFVRTTSSALELWCIPSMLIGNIMEQVYNKTQDTAIEIHAANLKAAAGATDTDGLRQKAGTLSQQAQTLYNELGSGTEAERNAQGKVTKLKQAASNSSPNDKGLKELLGELSGESTDVVSKAKLVITKFNTVAENYKEVAKDTTANSKSPAFGNVKSAFTELKKEYSEAIYKYKFYFLTIPSMITNWLNFLTFVILLIVFVTGGDNGHVTGYYVIMAISGFVFGINMVLVYAVDYRYLPFYMAGENSFPMVTSLILYFATSIFGNRRKYNSDYLVVVIDVSIAILIAFVASVLWTWAFYNYRAPKYGGLEPKWPELVSPVAMVIVGMGLVYSIYPGIAPGMIVPFYLIDKIEMILLVATAFPPVIIAILRLKAPDWSPQTDFLLHSFKFSFGGWTHYNANKPKADHEGEFDPGDDVYGWIWHFFDILIPLQISLAIIFIYSLHYRDSSISRSIVNQPKMSTFLTIIFYMCHEILLALGFPGMVGNGGAGGAVLLPVQYVGALLMVFLAFYSIGYITEYKKHDPSQWPTDGMTTWNALCYWLKMASKIQI
;
A
#
# COMPACT_ATOMS: atom_id res chain seq x y z
N MET A 1 3.76 -4.72 39.73
CA MET A 1 2.91 -5.42 38.75
C MET A 1 3.70 -5.49 37.45
N SER A 2 4.22 -6.66 37.10
CA SER A 2 5.09 -6.84 35.93
C SER A 2 4.29 -6.59 34.64
N SER A 3 4.70 -5.60 33.85
CA SER A 3 4.13 -5.35 32.53
C SER A 3 4.34 -6.59 31.65
N SER A 4 3.26 -7.27 31.25
CA SER A 4 3.33 -8.26 30.18
C SER A 4 3.56 -7.52 28.86
N GLY A 5 4.84 -7.29 28.56
CA GLY A 5 5.27 -6.88 27.23
C GLY A 5 4.70 -7.87 26.19
N ASP A 6 4.29 -7.34 25.05
CA ASP A 6 3.78 -8.15 23.95
C ASP A 6 4.83 -9.21 23.57
N THR A 7 4.51 -10.49 23.78
CA THR A 7 5.44 -11.61 23.59
C THR A 7 5.60 -12.03 22.13
N ASN A 8 4.99 -11.31 21.19
CA ASN A 8 5.09 -11.66 19.78
C ASN A 8 6.52 -11.37 19.26
N PRO A 9 7.22 -12.36 18.67
CA PRO A 9 8.58 -12.21 18.10
C PRO A 9 8.74 -11.08 17.09
N THR A 10 7.63 -10.67 16.47
CA THR A 10 7.63 -9.73 15.35
C THR A 10 7.35 -8.29 15.79
N THR A 11 6.81 -8.05 16.99
CA THR A 11 6.09 -6.81 17.37
C THR A 11 6.94 -5.63 17.88
N ASN A 12 8.25 -5.82 18.06
CA ASN A 12 9.11 -4.79 18.70
C ASN A 12 10.42 -4.53 17.93
N TYR A 13 10.53 -5.05 16.71
CA TYR A 13 11.65 -4.71 15.85
C TYR A 13 11.49 -3.26 15.38
N GLN A 14 12.56 -2.47 15.33
CA GLN A 14 12.60 -1.22 14.57
C GLN A 14 13.72 -1.35 13.55
N ALA A 15 13.37 -1.34 12.27
CA ALA A 15 14.35 -1.14 11.20
C ALA A 15 15.06 0.21 11.46
N ASP A 16 16.37 0.24 11.22
CA ASP A 16 17.17 1.45 11.43
C ASP A 16 16.63 2.55 10.50
N ASP A 17 16.56 3.80 10.97
CA ASP A 17 15.97 4.95 10.25
C ASP A 17 16.67 5.29 8.91
N GLY A 18 17.73 4.56 8.55
CA GLY A 18 18.58 4.79 7.38
C GLY A 18 18.01 4.35 6.03
N ASP A 19 17.10 3.37 5.98
CA ASP A 19 16.61 2.83 4.70
C ASP A 19 15.33 3.52 4.18
N GLY A 20 14.63 4.28 5.02
CA GLY A 20 13.31 4.87 4.74
C GLY A 20 13.17 5.56 3.37
N PRO A 21 14.14 6.37 2.90
CA PRO A 21 14.06 7.01 1.58
C PRO A 21 13.99 6.00 0.42
N LEU A 22 14.73 4.88 0.51
CA LEU A 22 14.74 3.87 -0.54
C LEU A 22 13.40 3.14 -0.61
N GLN A 23 12.80 2.78 0.54
CA GLN A 23 11.46 2.17 0.54
C GLN A 23 10.38 3.14 0.07
N ILE A 24 10.45 4.42 0.45
CA ILE A 24 9.52 5.46 -0.04
C ILE A 24 9.54 5.53 -1.56
N VAL A 25 10.74 5.63 -2.15
CA VAL A 25 10.90 5.71 -3.60
C VAL A 25 10.45 4.40 -4.26
N ALA A 26 10.76 3.24 -3.68
CA ALA A 26 10.30 1.95 -4.20
C ALA A 26 8.76 1.83 -4.22
N TYR A 27 8.06 2.22 -3.15
CA TYR A 27 6.59 2.24 -3.08
C TYR A 27 5.99 3.20 -4.11
N MET A 28 6.58 4.40 -4.25
CA MET A 28 6.11 5.38 -5.23
C MET A 28 6.27 4.88 -6.68
N PHE A 29 7.42 4.28 -7.03
CA PHE A 29 7.64 3.69 -8.35
C PHE A 29 6.80 2.43 -8.59
N ALA A 30 6.55 1.61 -7.56
CA ALA A 30 5.66 0.45 -7.66
C ALA A 30 4.22 0.88 -7.98
N GLY A 31 3.72 1.94 -7.31
CA GLY A 31 2.42 2.55 -7.64
C GLY A 31 2.39 3.14 -9.04
N LEU A 32 3.42 3.91 -9.43
CA LEU A 32 3.54 4.50 -10.76
C LEU A 32 3.54 3.43 -11.87
N ALA A 33 4.23 2.31 -11.65
CA ALA A 33 4.29 1.22 -12.62
C ALA A 33 2.99 0.40 -12.71
N MET A 34 2.08 0.53 -11.74
CA MET A 34 0.92 -0.36 -11.66
C MET A 34 -0.23 0.04 -12.61
N MET A 35 -0.45 1.34 -12.81
CA MET A 35 -1.50 1.85 -13.72
C MET A 35 -1.13 1.71 -15.20
N LEU A 36 0.09 1.29 -15.53
CA LEU A 36 0.57 1.11 -16.90
C LEU A 36 -0.27 0.11 -17.71
N ASN A 37 -0.73 -0.98 -17.09
CA ASN A 37 -1.53 -2.01 -17.78
C ASN A 37 -2.90 -1.48 -18.21
N ILE A 38 -3.56 -0.72 -17.34
CA ILE A 38 -4.87 -0.11 -17.62
C ILE A 38 -4.73 0.95 -18.74
N ARG A 39 -3.63 1.69 -18.79
CA ARG A 39 -3.41 2.64 -19.89
C ARG A 39 -3.21 1.95 -21.23
N LEU A 40 -2.52 0.82 -21.28
CA LEU A 40 -2.35 0.07 -22.53
C LEU A 40 -3.68 -0.51 -23.05
N SER A 41 -4.60 -0.90 -22.18
CA SER A 41 -5.94 -1.33 -22.61
C SER A 41 -6.79 -0.19 -23.17
N TYR A 42 -6.70 1.02 -22.62
CA TYR A 42 -7.57 2.14 -23.01
C TYR A 42 -6.92 3.10 -24.02
N SER A 43 -5.73 3.62 -23.75
CA SER A 43 -5.08 4.68 -24.54
C SER A 43 -4.37 4.15 -25.78
N ALA A 44 -3.83 2.93 -25.74
CA ALA A 44 -3.15 2.32 -26.88
C ALA A 44 -4.10 1.55 -27.81
N ALA A 45 -5.34 1.31 -27.40
CA ALA A 45 -6.32 0.55 -28.17
C ALA A 45 -6.64 1.12 -29.56
N PRO A 46 -6.81 2.45 -29.79
CA PRO A 46 -7.10 2.97 -31.13
C PRO A 46 -5.98 2.65 -32.11
N PHE A 47 -4.75 2.80 -31.65
CA PHE A 47 -3.55 2.52 -32.42
C PHE A 47 -3.32 1.02 -32.60
N ALA A 48 -3.67 0.19 -31.61
CA ALA A 48 -3.63 -1.26 -31.71
C ALA A 48 -4.62 -1.79 -32.76
N LEU A 49 -5.84 -1.25 -32.81
CA LEU A 49 -6.82 -1.60 -33.84
C LEU A 49 -6.35 -1.27 -35.25
N LEU A 50 -5.79 -0.07 -35.44
CA LEU A 50 -5.18 0.34 -36.71
C LEU A 50 -4.03 -0.61 -37.10
N ARG A 51 -3.19 -0.99 -36.13
CA ARG A 51 -2.09 -1.93 -36.32
C ARG A 51 -2.57 -3.34 -36.71
N PHE A 52 -3.65 -3.79 -36.10
CA PHE A 52 -4.26 -5.10 -36.34
C PHE A 52 -5.21 -5.13 -37.54
N LYS A 53 -5.36 -4.00 -38.27
CA LYS A 53 -6.28 -3.83 -39.40
C LYS A 53 -7.71 -4.26 -39.06
N LEU A 54 -8.11 -4.06 -37.81
CA LEU A 54 -9.46 -4.33 -37.37
C LEU A 54 -10.37 -3.18 -37.80
N PRO A 55 -11.59 -3.47 -38.30
CA PRO A 55 -12.57 -2.44 -38.64
C PRO A 55 -12.82 -1.48 -37.47
N GLU A 56 -12.86 -0.16 -37.74
CA GLU A 56 -13.05 0.87 -36.71
C GLU A 56 -14.37 0.71 -35.92
N ASN A 57 -15.39 0.09 -36.53
CA ASN A 57 -16.65 -0.23 -35.85
C ASN A 57 -16.50 -1.27 -34.74
N LEU A 58 -15.38 -2.02 -34.69
CA LEU A 58 -15.05 -2.93 -33.59
C LEU A 58 -14.26 -2.25 -32.46
N PHE A 59 -13.97 -0.95 -32.58
CA PHE A 59 -13.16 -0.22 -31.60
C PHE A 59 -13.68 -0.33 -30.18
N SER A 60 -14.97 0.00 -30.00
CA SER A 60 -15.60 -0.06 -28.68
C SER A 60 -15.64 -1.48 -28.11
N VAL A 61 -15.78 -2.50 -28.98
CA VAL A 61 -15.80 -3.91 -28.56
C VAL A 61 -14.41 -4.33 -28.10
N PHE A 62 -13.37 -4.03 -28.87
CA PHE A 62 -11.98 -4.37 -28.54
C PHE A 62 -11.51 -3.75 -27.22
N VAL A 63 -11.74 -2.45 -27.03
CA VAL A 63 -11.40 -1.73 -25.78
C VAL A 63 -12.11 -2.38 -24.60
N ARG A 64 -13.41 -2.61 -24.73
CA ARG A 64 -14.24 -3.19 -23.67
C ARG A 64 -13.80 -4.60 -23.32
N THR A 65 -13.62 -5.47 -24.31
CA THR A 65 -13.18 -6.85 -24.08
C THR A 65 -11.81 -6.90 -23.41
N THR A 66 -10.87 -6.05 -23.82
CA THR A 66 -9.51 -6.03 -23.26
C THR A 66 -9.49 -5.48 -21.83
N SER A 67 -10.19 -4.38 -21.56
CA SER A 67 -10.21 -3.82 -20.19
C SER A 67 -11.02 -4.67 -19.22
N SER A 68 -12.20 -5.15 -19.64
CA SER A 68 -13.01 -6.02 -18.78
C SER A 68 -12.28 -7.32 -18.44
N ALA A 69 -11.47 -7.87 -19.35
CA ALA A 69 -10.63 -9.02 -19.03
C ALA A 69 -9.57 -8.69 -17.98
N LEU A 70 -8.88 -7.56 -18.11
CA LEU A 70 -7.87 -7.10 -17.14
C LEU A 70 -8.49 -6.94 -15.74
N GLU A 71 -9.61 -6.22 -15.64
CA GLU A 71 -10.31 -5.96 -14.39
C GLU A 71 -10.87 -7.25 -13.74
N LEU A 72 -11.42 -8.15 -14.56
CA LEU A 72 -11.99 -9.40 -14.06
C LEU A 72 -10.92 -10.37 -13.53
N TRP A 73 -9.78 -10.49 -14.22
CA TRP A 73 -8.67 -11.35 -13.77
C TRP A 73 -7.92 -10.81 -12.55
N CYS A 74 -8.09 -9.51 -12.25
CA CYS A 74 -7.58 -8.91 -11.01
C CYS A 74 -8.24 -9.54 -9.76
N ILE A 75 -9.55 -9.75 -9.76
CA ILE A 75 -10.30 -10.27 -8.60
C ILE A 75 -9.74 -11.59 -8.04
N PRO A 76 -9.62 -12.69 -8.82
CA PRO A 76 -9.14 -13.96 -8.29
C PRO A 76 -7.69 -13.85 -7.81
N SER A 77 -6.87 -13.02 -8.44
CA SER A 77 -5.47 -12.80 -8.02
C SER A 77 -5.37 -12.02 -6.71
N MET A 78 -6.22 -11.01 -6.50
CA MET A 78 -6.32 -10.30 -5.23
C MET A 78 -6.81 -11.21 -4.10
N LEU A 79 -7.75 -12.13 -4.40
CA LEU A 79 -8.21 -13.14 -3.45
C LEU A 79 -7.06 -14.06 -3.03
N ILE A 80 -6.24 -14.54 -3.97
CA ILE A 80 -5.06 -15.36 -3.67
C ILE A 80 -4.09 -14.59 -2.78
N GLY A 81 -3.76 -13.35 -3.11
CA GLY A 81 -2.89 -12.51 -2.29
C GLY A 81 -3.43 -12.30 -0.88
N ASN A 82 -4.75 -12.10 -0.74
CA ASN A 82 -5.41 -11.97 0.56
C ASN A 82 -5.32 -13.28 1.36
N ILE A 83 -5.60 -14.43 0.73
CA ILE A 83 -5.46 -15.74 1.38
C ILE A 83 -4.02 -15.95 1.84
N MET A 84 -3.02 -15.59 1.03
CA MET A 84 -1.62 -15.69 1.41
C MET A 84 -1.32 -14.87 2.67
N GLU A 85 -1.74 -13.61 2.72
CA GLU A 85 -1.52 -12.78 3.90
C GLU A 85 -2.27 -13.33 5.13
N GLN A 86 -3.53 -13.76 5.00
CA GLN A 86 -4.31 -14.32 6.10
C GLN A 86 -3.70 -15.62 6.63
N VAL A 87 -3.21 -16.50 5.75
CA VAL A 87 -2.52 -17.73 6.14
C VAL A 87 -1.24 -17.39 6.90
N TYR A 88 -0.45 -16.43 6.43
CA TYR A 88 0.73 -15.95 7.16
C TYR A 88 0.35 -15.43 8.56
N ASN A 89 -0.62 -14.52 8.66
CA ASN A 89 -1.04 -13.92 9.93
C ASN A 89 -1.62 -14.95 10.92
N LYS A 90 -2.37 -15.94 10.46
CA LYS A 90 -3.03 -16.94 11.34
C LYS A 90 -2.17 -18.14 11.70
N THR A 91 -1.17 -18.48 10.87
CA THR A 91 -0.38 -19.70 11.06
C THR A 91 1.07 -19.42 11.40
N GLN A 92 1.71 -18.44 10.74
CA GLN A 92 3.14 -18.21 10.86
C GLN A 92 3.46 -17.10 11.86
N ASP A 93 2.59 -16.10 11.98
CA ASP A 93 2.84 -14.90 12.76
C ASP A 93 2.45 -15.02 14.24
N THR A 94 1.37 -15.75 14.54
CA THR A 94 0.86 -15.95 15.91
C THR A 94 1.34 -17.24 16.57
N ALA A 95 1.78 -18.22 15.77
CA ALA A 95 2.35 -19.46 16.29
C ALA A 95 3.82 -19.23 16.69
N ILE A 96 4.02 -18.81 17.94
CA ILE A 96 5.37 -18.65 18.52
C ILE A 96 6.20 -19.94 18.37
N GLU A 97 5.57 -21.11 18.31
CA GLU A 97 6.20 -22.41 17.99
C GLU A 97 7.06 -22.38 16.71
N ILE A 98 6.56 -21.73 15.65
CA ILE A 98 7.24 -21.71 14.35
C ILE A 98 8.48 -20.79 14.40
N HIS A 99 8.35 -19.62 15.02
CA HIS A 99 9.47 -18.72 15.24
C HIS A 99 10.48 -19.27 16.25
N ALA A 100 10.01 -20.02 17.25
CA ALA A 100 10.84 -20.67 18.25
C ALA A 100 11.76 -21.74 17.63
N ALA A 101 11.25 -22.51 16.67
CA ALA A 101 12.07 -23.47 15.91
C ALA A 101 13.17 -22.78 15.09
N ASN A 102 12.85 -21.69 14.39
CA ASN A 102 13.86 -20.92 13.63
C ASN A 102 14.88 -20.24 14.55
N LEU A 103 14.44 -19.63 15.65
CA LEU A 103 15.33 -19.03 16.66
C LEU A 103 16.23 -20.08 17.30
N LYS A 104 15.71 -21.27 17.57
CA LYS A 104 16.52 -22.38 18.09
C LYS A 104 17.60 -22.79 17.10
N ALA A 105 17.28 -22.88 15.81
CA ALA A 105 18.26 -23.17 14.77
C ALA A 105 19.32 -22.06 14.64
N ALA A 106 18.90 -20.80 14.72
CA ALA A 106 19.79 -19.64 14.64
C ALA A 106 20.58 -19.36 15.93
N ALA A 107 20.18 -19.94 17.07
CA ALA A 107 20.85 -19.73 18.36
C ALA A 107 22.33 -20.18 18.33
N GLY A 108 22.67 -21.15 17.48
CA GLY A 108 24.00 -21.75 17.40
C GLY A 108 24.17 -22.88 18.40
N ALA A 109 24.78 -23.98 17.95
CA ALA A 109 25.02 -25.15 18.79
C ALA A 109 26.08 -24.92 19.88
N THR A 110 26.94 -23.92 19.69
CA THR A 110 28.05 -23.59 20.59
C THR A 110 28.09 -22.08 20.87
N ASP A 111 28.89 -21.67 21.86
CA ASP A 111 29.13 -20.26 22.17
C ASP A 111 29.83 -19.47 21.05
N THR A 112 30.37 -20.16 20.07
CA THR A 112 31.14 -19.60 18.95
C THR A 112 30.37 -19.58 17.64
N ASP A 113 29.06 -19.88 17.67
CA ASP A 113 28.23 -19.93 16.48
C ASP A 113 26.90 -19.18 16.66
N GLY A 114 26.28 -18.80 15.54
CA GLY A 114 24.95 -18.18 15.46
C GLY A 114 24.76 -16.94 16.32
N LEU A 115 23.53 -16.75 16.80
CA LEU A 115 23.13 -15.61 17.62
C LEU A 115 23.91 -15.51 18.94
N ARG A 116 24.31 -16.65 19.53
CA ARG A 116 25.09 -16.66 20.78
C ARG A 116 26.44 -15.98 20.60
N GLN A 117 27.15 -16.30 19.51
CA GLN A 117 28.40 -15.65 19.19
C GLN A 117 28.22 -14.15 19.01
N LYS A 118 27.23 -13.74 18.20
CA LYS A 118 26.96 -12.33 17.90
C LYS A 118 26.59 -11.53 19.15
N ALA A 119 25.80 -12.10 20.06
CA ALA A 119 25.46 -11.48 21.34
C ALA A 119 26.70 -11.35 22.25
N GLY A 120 27.55 -12.37 22.27
CA GLY A 120 28.85 -12.33 22.96
C GLY A 120 29.78 -11.25 22.39
N THR A 121 29.91 -11.16 21.06
CA THR A 121 30.71 -10.15 20.38
C THR A 121 30.19 -8.74 20.69
N LEU A 122 28.88 -8.52 20.66
CA LEU A 122 28.29 -7.22 21.05
C LEU A 122 28.66 -6.84 22.48
N SER A 123 28.57 -7.78 23.43
CA SER A 123 28.95 -7.54 24.83
C SER A 123 30.45 -7.21 24.95
N GLN A 124 31.32 -7.90 24.20
CA GLN A 124 32.75 -7.62 24.17
C GLN A 124 33.07 -6.23 23.59
N GLN A 125 32.46 -5.86 22.47
CA GLN A 125 32.67 -4.53 21.88
C GLN A 125 32.11 -3.42 22.79
N ALA A 126 30.98 -3.66 23.46
CA ALA A 126 30.45 -2.75 24.47
C ALA A 126 31.42 -2.58 25.65
N GLN A 127 32.12 -3.65 26.07
CA GLN A 127 33.16 -3.55 27.10
C GLN A 127 34.35 -2.70 26.63
N THR A 128 34.77 -2.84 25.37
CA THR A 128 35.84 -1.98 24.80
C THR A 128 35.41 -0.51 24.81
N LEU A 129 34.19 -0.20 24.36
CA LEU A 129 33.65 1.16 24.40
C LEU A 129 33.57 1.71 25.84
N TYR A 130 33.14 0.89 26.80
CA TYR A 130 33.10 1.26 28.21
C TYR A 130 34.49 1.68 28.74
N ASN A 131 35.53 0.93 28.35
CA ASN A 131 36.90 1.23 28.77
C ASN A 131 37.43 2.54 28.16
N GLU A 132 37.02 2.88 26.93
CA GLU A 132 37.42 4.11 26.24
C GLU A 132 36.67 5.36 26.70
N LEU A 133 35.48 5.19 27.29
CA LEU A 133 34.64 6.29 27.74
C LEU A 133 35.22 7.08 28.92
N GLY A 134 36.22 6.56 29.64
CA GLY A 134 36.77 7.24 30.82
C GLY A 134 35.73 7.41 31.96
N SER A 135 36.15 7.95 33.10
CA SER A 135 35.26 8.15 34.27
C SER A 135 35.39 9.56 34.90
N GLY A 136 36.05 10.47 34.18
CA GLY A 136 36.45 11.78 34.68
C GLY A 136 35.30 12.78 34.75
N THR A 137 34.37 12.73 33.81
CA THR A 137 33.22 13.64 33.72
C THR A 137 31.88 12.94 33.96
N GLU A 138 30.86 13.71 34.32
CA GLU A 138 29.50 13.18 34.51
C GLU A 138 28.88 12.65 33.21
N ALA A 139 29.18 13.28 32.07
CA ALA A 139 28.78 12.81 30.75
C ALA A 139 29.39 11.43 30.42
N GLU A 140 30.67 11.22 30.73
CA GLU A 140 31.35 9.94 30.55
C GLU A 140 30.76 8.85 31.46
N ARG A 141 30.46 9.17 32.73
CA ARG A 141 29.81 8.22 33.66
C ARG A 141 28.40 7.85 33.19
N ASN A 142 27.63 8.80 32.67
CA ASN A 142 26.29 8.55 32.12
C ASN A 142 26.37 7.65 30.87
N ALA A 143 27.29 7.93 29.96
CA ALA A 143 27.54 7.08 28.80
C ALA A 143 28.00 5.66 29.21
N GLN A 144 28.89 5.54 30.19
CA GLN A 144 29.31 4.27 30.76
C GLN A 144 28.14 3.48 31.36
N GLY A 145 27.20 4.15 32.03
CA GLY A 145 25.98 3.55 32.55
C GLY A 145 25.13 2.93 31.44
N LYS A 146 24.90 3.67 30.34
CA LYS A 146 24.15 3.18 29.16
C LYS A 146 24.84 2.00 28.49
N VAL A 147 26.16 2.09 28.27
CA VAL A 147 26.96 1.00 27.68
C VAL A 147 26.98 -0.24 28.58
N THR A 148 26.97 -0.06 29.90
CA THR A 148 26.88 -1.17 30.85
C THR A 148 25.54 -1.90 30.75
N LYS A 149 24.43 -1.17 30.63
CA LYS A 149 23.10 -1.77 30.40
C LYS A 149 23.08 -2.60 29.11
N LEU A 150 23.63 -2.05 28.01
CA LEU A 150 23.76 -2.78 26.74
C LEU A 150 24.60 -4.05 26.89
N LYS A 151 25.76 -3.96 27.54
CA LYS A 151 26.67 -5.09 27.78
C LYS A 151 25.98 -6.22 28.54
N GLN A 152 25.33 -5.90 29.65
CA GLN A 152 24.64 -6.85 30.52
C GLN A 152 23.41 -7.46 29.83
N ALA A 153 22.67 -6.66 29.06
CA ALA A 153 21.55 -7.17 28.27
C ALA A 153 22.03 -8.17 27.20
N ALA A 154 23.19 -7.92 26.56
CA ALA A 154 23.76 -8.79 25.54
C ALA A 154 24.35 -10.09 26.12
N SER A 155 25.07 -10.02 27.24
CA SER A 155 25.59 -11.19 27.96
C SER A 155 25.72 -10.89 29.45
N ASN A 156 25.06 -11.71 30.26
CA ASN A 156 25.12 -11.68 31.72
C ASN A 156 24.87 -13.09 32.25
N SER A 157 25.84 -13.64 32.96
CA SER A 157 25.77 -15.00 33.51
C SER A 157 25.09 -15.06 34.88
N SER A 158 24.49 -13.96 35.35
CA SER A 158 23.71 -13.93 36.60
C SER A 158 22.51 -14.88 36.52
N PRO A 159 22.29 -15.76 37.52
CA PRO A 159 21.16 -16.70 37.53
C PRO A 159 19.79 -16.03 37.44
N ASN A 160 19.67 -14.81 38.01
CA ASN A 160 18.41 -14.08 38.13
C ASN A 160 18.20 -13.03 37.04
N ASP A 161 19.23 -12.72 36.24
CA ASP A 161 19.16 -11.75 35.13
C ASP A 161 20.09 -12.19 34.00
N LYS A 162 19.66 -13.22 33.27
CA LYS A 162 20.43 -13.79 32.16
C LYS A 162 20.45 -12.82 30.98
N GLY A 163 21.64 -12.66 30.39
CA GLY A 163 21.81 -11.94 29.13
C GLY A 163 21.24 -12.72 27.95
N LEU A 164 21.17 -12.05 26.79
CA LEU A 164 20.69 -12.64 25.55
C LEU A 164 21.50 -13.88 25.16
N LYS A 165 22.84 -13.84 25.29
CA LYS A 165 23.72 -14.98 25.01
C LYS A 165 23.34 -16.22 25.82
N GLU A 166 23.11 -16.06 27.12
CA GLU A 166 22.78 -17.15 28.03
C GLU A 166 21.38 -17.74 27.73
N LEU A 167 20.39 -16.88 27.47
CA LEU A 167 19.04 -17.32 27.08
C LEU A 167 19.02 -18.07 25.74
N LEU A 168 19.83 -17.64 24.77
CA LEU A 168 20.01 -18.36 23.51
C LEU A 168 20.67 -19.73 23.73
N GLY A 169 21.59 -19.84 24.69
CA GLY A 169 22.16 -21.12 25.11
C GLY A 169 21.09 -22.08 25.63
N GLU A 170 20.19 -21.59 26.48
CA GLU A 170 19.07 -22.39 27.00
C GLU A 170 18.07 -22.81 25.94
N LEU A 171 17.86 -21.95 24.93
CA LEU A 171 17.01 -22.25 23.78
C LEU A 171 17.62 -23.31 22.86
N SER A 172 18.94 -23.25 22.64
CA SER A 172 19.67 -24.20 21.79
C SER A 172 19.70 -25.62 22.36
N GLY A 173 19.60 -25.76 23.69
CA GLY A 173 19.62 -27.06 24.38
C GLY A 173 18.44 -27.99 24.07
N GLU A 174 18.57 -29.25 24.47
CA GLU A 174 17.46 -30.21 24.44
C GLU A 174 16.41 -29.82 25.50
N SER A 175 15.25 -29.37 25.04
CA SER A 175 14.17 -28.91 25.91
C SER A 175 12.85 -29.03 25.18
N THR A 176 11.82 -29.49 25.90
CA THR A 176 10.44 -29.58 25.42
C THR A 176 9.72 -28.23 25.45
N ASP A 177 10.22 -27.26 26.22
CA ASP A 177 9.65 -25.92 26.37
C ASP A 177 10.35 -24.87 25.49
N VAL A 178 10.43 -25.15 24.19
CA VAL A 178 11.10 -24.27 23.22
C VAL A 178 10.38 -22.92 23.08
N VAL A 179 9.05 -22.93 23.22
CA VAL A 179 8.19 -21.75 23.05
C VAL A 179 8.44 -20.71 24.14
N SER A 180 8.41 -21.11 25.41
CA SER A 180 8.58 -20.16 26.52
C SER A 180 10.00 -19.59 26.53
N LYS A 181 11.00 -20.42 26.22
CA LYS A 181 12.39 -19.97 26.07
C LYS A 181 12.58 -18.99 24.91
N ALA A 182 11.93 -19.23 23.77
CA ALA A 182 11.96 -18.30 22.65
C ALA A 182 11.33 -16.96 23.01
N LYS A 183 10.22 -16.93 23.76
CA LYS A 183 9.62 -15.68 24.30
C LYS A 183 10.62 -14.88 25.12
N LEU A 184 11.37 -15.54 26.01
CA LEU A 184 12.40 -14.88 26.82
C LEU A 184 13.52 -14.28 25.95
N VAL A 185 13.98 -15.03 24.94
CA VAL A 185 14.98 -14.55 23.96
C VAL A 185 14.47 -13.32 23.21
N ILE A 186 13.22 -13.34 22.75
CA ILE A 186 12.58 -12.21 22.07
C ILE A 186 12.55 -10.98 22.96
N THR A 187 12.03 -11.11 24.18
CA THR A 187 11.95 -10.01 25.14
C THR A 187 13.33 -9.43 25.41
N LYS A 188 14.34 -10.28 25.66
CA LYS A 188 15.70 -9.81 25.96
C LYS A 188 16.37 -9.17 24.74
N PHE A 189 16.12 -9.67 23.53
CA PHE A 189 16.62 -9.04 22.29
C PHE A 189 16.06 -7.62 22.12
N ASN A 190 14.77 -7.41 22.42
CA ASN A 190 14.18 -6.06 22.38
C ASN A 190 14.85 -5.12 23.38
N THR A 191 15.11 -5.60 24.60
CA THR A 191 15.88 -4.83 25.61
C THR A 191 17.30 -4.49 25.12
N VAL A 192 17.99 -5.41 24.43
CA VAL A 192 19.30 -5.13 23.82
C VAL A 192 19.19 -4.03 22.76
N ALA A 193 18.17 -4.08 21.91
CA ALA A 193 17.94 -3.09 20.87
C ALA A 193 17.60 -1.70 21.42
N GLU A 194 16.81 -1.63 22.49
CA GLU A 194 16.50 -0.38 23.21
C GLU A 194 17.75 0.22 23.85
N ASN A 195 18.52 -0.59 24.58
CA ASN A 195 19.78 -0.13 25.19
C ASN A 195 20.79 0.35 24.15
N TYR A 196 20.86 -0.31 22.98
CA TYR A 196 21.73 0.14 21.88
C TYR A 196 21.31 1.52 21.36
N LYS A 197 20.01 1.80 21.20
CA LYS A 197 19.54 3.13 20.77
C LYS A 197 19.94 4.22 21.75
N GLU A 198 19.84 3.96 23.04
CA GLU A 198 20.26 4.91 24.07
C GLU A 198 21.76 5.20 24.01
N VAL A 199 22.59 4.20 23.70
CA VAL A 199 24.03 4.37 23.43
C VAL A 199 24.26 5.14 22.13
N ALA A 200 23.53 4.82 21.05
CA ALA A 200 23.69 5.45 19.74
C ALA A 200 23.21 6.91 19.68
N LYS A 201 22.27 7.31 20.55
CA LYS A 201 21.87 8.72 20.71
C LYS A 201 22.85 9.53 21.57
N ASP A 202 23.70 8.87 22.34
CA ASP A 202 24.63 9.53 23.25
C ASP A 202 25.83 10.12 22.49
N THR A 203 25.96 11.45 22.52
CA THR A 203 27.03 12.17 21.81
C THR A 203 28.43 11.81 22.35
N THR A 204 28.56 11.49 23.63
CA THR A 204 29.83 11.11 24.27
C THR A 204 30.26 9.74 23.81
N ALA A 205 29.35 8.76 23.77
CA ALA A 205 29.61 7.43 23.21
C ALA A 205 29.97 7.49 21.73
N ASN A 206 29.23 8.26 20.92
CA ASN A 206 29.48 8.43 19.50
C ASN A 206 30.85 9.05 19.18
N SER A 207 31.38 9.89 20.09
CA SER A 207 32.68 10.54 19.90
C SER A 207 33.87 9.56 20.00
N LYS A 208 33.70 8.39 20.60
CA LYS A 208 34.75 7.39 20.80
C LYS A 208 34.83 6.44 19.59
N SER A 209 35.41 6.96 18.50
CA SER A 209 35.77 6.19 17.32
C SER A 209 37.19 5.63 17.45
N PRO A 210 37.45 4.35 17.17
CA PRO A 210 36.60 3.40 16.43
C PRO A 210 35.66 2.53 17.29
N ALA A 211 35.75 2.54 18.63
CA ALA A 211 35.02 1.60 19.48
C ALA A 211 33.50 1.63 19.29
N PHE A 212 32.89 2.82 19.16
CA PHE A 212 31.46 2.93 18.87
C PHE A 212 31.11 2.32 17.50
N GLY A 213 31.96 2.50 16.48
CA GLY A 213 31.78 1.88 15.17
C GLY A 213 31.77 0.35 15.22
N ASN A 214 32.59 -0.23 16.09
CA ASN A 214 32.61 -1.68 16.33
C ASN A 214 31.34 -2.17 17.05
N VAL A 215 30.84 -1.41 18.04
CA VAL A 215 29.56 -1.71 18.71
C VAL A 215 28.40 -1.66 17.72
N LYS A 216 28.35 -0.61 16.88
CA LYS A 216 27.36 -0.47 15.81
C LYS A 216 27.40 -1.67 14.86
N SER A 217 28.58 -2.02 14.36
CA SER A 217 28.74 -3.16 13.45
C SER A 217 28.30 -4.49 14.09
N ALA A 218 28.72 -4.75 15.33
CA ALA A 218 28.34 -5.95 16.07
C ALA A 218 26.82 -6.04 16.33
N PHE A 219 26.19 -4.91 16.66
CA PHE A 219 24.74 -4.85 16.82
C PHE A 219 24.02 -5.06 15.49
N THR A 220 24.48 -4.46 14.38
CA THR A 220 23.91 -4.65 13.05
C THR A 220 23.98 -6.13 12.62
N GLU A 221 25.09 -6.82 12.86
CA GLU A 221 25.22 -8.25 12.58
C GLU A 221 24.28 -9.11 13.43
N LEU A 222 24.24 -8.88 14.74
CA LEU A 222 23.33 -9.56 15.66
C LEU A 222 21.86 -9.35 15.22
N LYS A 223 21.52 -8.11 14.89
CA LYS A 223 20.20 -7.71 14.43
C LYS A 223 19.83 -8.41 13.14
N LYS A 224 20.75 -8.49 12.17
CA LYS A 224 20.54 -9.16 10.89
C LYS A 224 20.20 -10.64 11.09
N GLU A 225 21.04 -11.37 11.81
CA GLU A 225 20.85 -12.80 12.07
C GLU A 225 19.52 -13.07 12.79
N TYR A 226 19.20 -12.26 13.80
CA TYR A 226 17.96 -12.41 14.56
C TYR A 226 16.75 -12.18 13.66
N SER A 227 16.80 -11.15 12.83
CA SER A 227 15.72 -10.80 11.92
C SER A 227 15.52 -11.88 10.85
N GLU A 228 16.59 -12.48 10.34
CA GLU A 228 16.49 -13.59 9.38
C GLU A 228 15.81 -14.82 10.00
N ALA A 229 16.07 -15.12 11.27
CA ALA A 229 15.40 -16.20 12.00
C ALA A 229 13.90 -15.94 12.20
N ILE A 230 13.53 -14.71 12.58
CA ILE A 230 12.13 -14.33 12.82
C ILE A 230 11.34 -14.23 11.51
N TYR A 231 11.83 -13.47 10.55
CA TYR A 231 11.06 -13.07 9.36
C TYR A 231 11.16 -14.05 8.19
N LYS A 232 11.82 -15.20 8.37
CA LYS A 232 11.99 -16.23 7.33
C LYS A 232 10.72 -16.49 6.53
N TYR A 233 9.60 -16.77 7.21
CA TYR A 233 8.34 -17.07 6.55
C TYR A 233 7.71 -15.86 5.86
N LYS A 234 7.77 -14.66 6.46
CA LYS A 234 7.30 -13.43 5.80
C LYS A 234 8.08 -13.18 4.51
N PHE A 235 9.40 -13.39 4.57
CA PHE A 235 10.29 -13.21 3.43
C PHE A 235 9.94 -14.18 2.29
N TYR A 236 9.83 -15.49 2.57
CA TYR A 236 9.52 -16.48 1.53
C TYR A 236 8.07 -16.44 1.04
N PHE A 237 7.11 -16.09 1.90
CA PHE A 237 5.69 -16.19 1.58
C PHE A 237 5.08 -14.88 1.06
N LEU A 238 5.65 -13.73 1.40
CA LEU A 238 5.13 -12.42 0.97
C LEU A 238 6.20 -11.63 0.20
N THR A 239 7.40 -11.44 0.75
CA THR A 239 8.42 -10.58 0.13
C THR A 239 8.95 -11.13 -1.19
N ILE A 240 9.34 -12.40 -1.26
CA ILE A 240 9.83 -13.03 -2.50
C ILE A 240 8.74 -13.04 -3.58
N PRO A 241 7.51 -13.49 -3.31
CA PRO A 241 6.42 -13.37 -4.27
C PRO A 241 6.24 -11.92 -4.76
N SER A 242 6.31 -10.91 -3.87
CA SER A 242 6.19 -9.50 -4.28
C SER A 242 7.30 -9.07 -5.25
N MET A 243 8.53 -9.55 -5.06
CA MET A 243 9.65 -9.27 -5.97
C MET A 243 9.41 -9.94 -7.33
N ILE A 244 9.00 -11.22 -7.31
CA ILE A 244 8.67 -11.97 -8.52
C ILE A 244 7.54 -11.28 -9.28
N THR A 245 6.47 -10.84 -8.61
CA THR A 245 5.33 -10.20 -9.28
C THR A 245 5.67 -8.85 -9.88
N ASN A 246 6.57 -8.07 -9.27
CA ASN A 246 7.10 -6.84 -9.88
C ASN A 246 7.90 -7.14 -11.15
N TRP A 247 8.80 -8.14 -11.12
CA TRP A 247 9.53 -8.56 -12.32
C TRP A 247 8.61 -9.16 -13.40
N LEU A 248 7.58 -9.91 -13.02
CA LEU A 248 6.56 -10.40 -13.95
C LEU A 248 5.80 -9.24 -14.59
N ASN A 249 5.48 -8.18 -13.84
CA ASN A 249 4.83 -6.99 -14.38
C ASN A 249 5.74 -6.29 -15.42
N PHE A 250 7.04 -6.21 -15.17
CA PHE A 250 8.01 -5.75 -16.19
C PHE A 250 8.01 -6.66 -17.43
N LEU A 251 8.08 -7.98 -17.24
CA LEU A 251 8.10 -8.95 -18.33
C LEU A 251 6.81 -8.91 -19.17
N THR A 252 5.64 -8.68 -18.55
CA THR A 252 4.38 -8.56 -19.31
C THR A 252 4.43 -7.39 -20.29
N PHE A 253 5.04 -6.25 -19.94
CA PHE A 253 5.21 -5.14 -20.87
C PHE A 253 6.18 -5.46 -22.01
N VAL A 254 7.28 -6.15 -21.72
CA VAL A 254 8.24 -6.59 -22.75
C VAL A 254 7.58 -7.55 -23.73
N ILE A 255 6.84 -8.55 -23.23
CA ILE A 255 6.13 -9.52 -24.06
C ILE A 255 5.04 -8.81 -24.88
N LEU A 256 4.31 -7.86 -24.28
CA LEU A 256 3.30 -7.08 -24.98
C LEU A 256 3.90 -6.26 -26.13
N LEU A 257 5.08 -5.64 -25.92
CA LEU A 257 5.80 -4.97 -27.00
C LEU A 257 6.21 -5.95 -28.11
N ILE A 258 6.73 -7.13 -27.76
CA ILE A 258 7.11 -8.16 -28.74
C ILE A 258 5.88 -8.59 -29.55
N VAL A 259 4.75 -8.90 -28.90
CA VAL A 259 3.51 -9.31 -29.56
C VAL A 259 2.94 -8.19 -30.45
N PHE A 260 3.13 -6.94 -30.07
CA PHE A 260 2.70 -5.77 -30.84
C PHE A 260 3.57 -5.51 -32.08
N VAL A 261 4.89 -5.69 -31.96
CA VAL A 261 5.85 -5.47 -33.05
C VAL A 261 5.89 -6.66 -34.01
N THR A 262 5.77 -7.88 -33.49
CA THR A 262 5.81 -9.13 -34.27
C THR A 262 4.44 -9.49 -34.86
N GLY A 263 4.44 -10.14 -36.04
CA GLY A 263 3.20 -10.57 -36.72
C GLY A 263 2.91 -9.94 -38.08
N GLY A 264 3.91 -9.36 -38.72
CA GLY A 264 3.80 -8.86 -40.11
C GLY A 264 2.72 -7.79 -40.24
N ASP A 265 1.93 -7.84 -41.31
CA ASP A 265 0.94 -6.82 -41.63
C ASP A 265 -0.33 -6.84 -40.77
N ASN A 266 -0.63 -7.96 -40.09
CA ASN A 266 -1.90 -8.15 -39.38
C ASN A 266 -1.73 -8.22 -37.84
N GLY A 267 -0.51 -8.42 -37.32
CA GLY A 267 -0.23 -8.54 -35.88
C GLY A 267 -0.95 -9.71 -35.19
N HIS A 268 -0.62 -9.98 -33.93
CA HIS A 268 -1.18 -11.12 -33.17
C HIS A 268 -2.26 -10.68 -32.17
N VAL A 269 -3.47 -10.41 -32.64
CA VAL A 269 -4.61 -9.94 -31.80
C VAL A 269 -4.90 -10.89 -30.63
N THR A 270 -4.94 -12.20 -30.88
CA THR A 270 -5.20 -13.20 -29.85
C THR A 270 -4.10 -13.24 -28.79
N GLY A 271 -2.84 -13.13 -29.22
CA GLY A 271 -1.69 -13.05 -28.31
C GLY A 271 -1.77 -11.79 -27.45
N TYR A 272 -2.14 -10.66 -28.04
CA TYR A 272 -2.31 -9.39 -27.32
C TYR A 272 -3.36 -9.52 -26.22
N TYR A 273 -4.53 -10.10 -26.53
CA TYR A 273 -5.60 -10.33 -25.56
C TYR A 273 -5.16 -11.25 -24.41
N VAL A 274 -4.51 -12.38 -24.71
CA VAL A 274 -4.08 -13.33 -23.67
C VAL A 274 -3.05 -12.71 -22.73
N ILE A 275 -2.09 -11.94 -23.26
CA ILE A 275 -1.10 -11.25 -22.44
C ILE A 275 -1.75 -10.18 -21.56
N MET A 276 -2.75 -9.45 -22.06
CA MET A 276 -3.51 -8.49 -21.27
C MET A 276 -4.31 -9.14 -20.13
N ALA A 277 -4.85 -10.34 -20.36
CA ALA A 277 -5.51 -11.11 -19.30
C ALA A 277 -4.50 -11.58 -18.23
N ILE A 278 -3.35 -12.10 -18.65
CA ILE A 278 -2.25 -12.50 -17.74
C ILE A 278 -1.74 -11.30 -16.95
N SER A 279 -1.58 -10.13 -17.58
CA SER A 279 -1.16 -8.92 -16.87
C SER A 279 -2.18 -8.48 -15.82
N GLY A 280 -3.48 -8.67 -16.05
CA GLY A 280 -4.52 -8.43 -15.04
C GLY A 280 -4.37 -9.32 -13.80
N PHE A 281 -4.01 -10.58 -13.99
CA PHE A 281 -3.71 -11.50 -12.88
C PHE A 281 -2.42 -11.10 -12.13
N VAL A 282 -1.34 -10.80 -12.85
CA VAL A 282 -0.07 -10.35 -12.24
C VAL A 282 -0.27 -9.04 -11.48
N PHE A 283 -1.07 -8.13 -12.05
CA PHE A 283 -1.43 -6.85 -11.45
C PHE A 283 -2.13 -7.02 -10.10
N GLY A 284 -3.21 -7.81 -10.04
CA GLY A 284 -4.00 -7.90 -8.81
C GLY A 284 -3.25 -8.60 -7.67
N ILE A 285 -2.43 -9.61 -7.95
CA ILE A 285 -1.58 -10.21 -6.91
C ILE A 285 -0.46 -9.25 -6.47
N ASN A 286 0.14 -8.49 -7.40
CA ASN A 286 1.20 -7.54 -7.06
C ASN A 286 0.69 -6.44 -6.12
N MET A 287 -0.48 -5.88 -6.40
CA MET A 287 -1.10 -4.83 -5.58
C MET A 287 -1.25 -5.29 -4.12
N VAL A 288 -1.78 -6.50 -3.90
CA VAL A 288 -2.02 -7.04 -2.56
C VAL A 288 -0.71 -7.36 -1.85
N LEU A 289 0.27 -7.93 -2.55
CA LEU A 289 1.58 -8.26 -1.97
C LEU A 289 2.37 -7.00 -1.59
N VAL A 290 2.33 -5.94 -2.40
CA VAL A 290 2.94 -4.63 -2.09
C VAL A 290 2.35 -4.06 -0.80
N TYR A 291 1.04 -4.17 -0.59
CA TYR A 291 0.40 -3.71 0.65
C TYR A 291 0.77 -4.60 1.86
N ALA A 292 0.90 -5.91 1.64
CA ALA A 292 1.24 -6.90 2.68
C ALA A 292 2.70 -6.82 3.17
N VAL A 293 3.65 -6.36 2.33
CA VAL A 293 5.06 -6.26 2.69
C VAL A 293 5.25 -5.24 3.83
N ASP A 294 4.83 -4.00 3.63
CA ASP A 294 4.88 -2.93 4.62
C ASP A 294 3.82 -1.84 4.37
N TYR A 295 2.78 -1.83 5.20
CA TYR A 295 1.68 -0.86 5.13
C TYR A 295 2.13 0.58 5.41
N ARG A 296 3.33 0.82 5.96
CA ARG A 296 3.73 2.17 6.38
C ARG A 296 4.01 3.12 5.24
N TYR A 297 4.38 2.57 4.08
CA TYR A 297 4.70 3.34 2.88
C TYR A 297 3.53 3.44 1.90
N LEU A 298 2.36 2.94 2.29
CA LEU A 298 1.15 2.91 1.47
C LEU A 298 0.69 4.30 0.95
N PRO A 299 0.81 5.42 1.71
CA PRO A 299 0.57 6.76 1.16
C PRO A 299 1.42 7.10 -0.06
N PHE A 300 2.71 6.72 -0.05
CA PHE A 300 3.63 7.00 -1.16
C PHE A 300 3.30 6.17 -2.40
N TYR A 301 2.82 4.96 -2.19
CA TYR A 301 2.31 4.12 -3.26
C TYR A 301 1.09 4.73 -3.95
N MET A 302 0.09 5.16 -3.17
CA MET A 302 -1.11 5.78 -3.73
C MET A 302 -0.79 7.09 -4.43
N ALA A 303 0.19 7.85 -3.92
CA ALA A 303 0.72 9.03 -4.61
C ALA A 303 1.32 8.66 -5.97
N GLY A 304 2.09 7.58 -6.06
CA GLY A 304 2.63 7.07 -7.32
C GLY A 304 1.52 6.64 -8.30
N GLU A 305 0.58 5.83 -7.82
CA GLU A 305 -0.57 5.32 -8.60
C GLU A 305 -1.42 6.45 -9.19
N ASN A 306 -1.76 7.47 -8.39
CA ASN A 306 -2.62 8.56 -8.83
C ASN A 306 -1.87 9.69 -9.56
N SER A 307 -0.54 9.74 -9.47
CA SER A 307 0.28 10.66 -10.29
C SER A 307 0.52 10.12 -11.71
N PHE A 308 0.30 8.82 -11.92
CA PHE A 308 0.54 8.18 -13.20
C PHE A 308 -0.21 8.82 -14.38
N PRO A 309 -1.53 9.14 -14.29
CA PRO A 309 -2.25 9.74 -15.42
C PRO A 309 -1.69 11.12 -15.83
N MET A 310 -1.16 11.87 -14.87
CA MET A 310 -0.49 13.15 -15.13
C MET A 310 0.86 12.94 -15.86
N VAL A 311 1.71 12.04 -15.36
CA VAL A 311 3.03 11.73 -15.95
C VAL A 311 2.87 11.24 -17.39
N THR A 312 1.89 10.40 -17.62
CA THR A 312 1.60 9.83 -18.93
C THR A 312 1.03 10.83 -19.92
N SER A 313 0.15 11.72 -19.47
CA SER A 313 -0.35 12.83 -20.30
C SER A 313 0.80 13.75 -20.75
N LEU A 314 1.75 14.01 -19.85
CA LEU A 314 2.94 14.79 -20.16
C LEU A 314 3.82 14.08 -21.21
N ILE A 315 4.02 12.76 -21.07
CA ILE A 315 4.76 11.95 -22.04
C ILE A 315 4.09 12.01 -23.42
N LEU A 316 2.77 11.81 -23.48
CA LEU A 316 2.02 11.84 -24.73
C LEU A 316 2.09 13.20 -25.42
N TYR A 317 2.03 14.29 -24.63
CA TYR A 317 2.20 15.65 -25.13
C TYR A 317 3.58 15.85 -25.78
N PHE A 318 4.66 15.39 -25.14
CA PHE A 318 6.01 15.46 -25.72
C PHE A 318 6.17 14.56 -26.95
N ALA A 319 5.66 13.33 -26.91
CA ALA A 319 5.72 12.42 -28.05
C ALA A 319 4.99 13.00 -29.27
N THR A 320 3.81 13.58 -29.06
CA THR A 320 3.00 14.16 -30.14
C THR A 320 3.57 15.48 -30.64
N SER A 321 4.16 16.32 -29.79
CA SER A 321 4.79 17.57 -30.24
C SER A 321 6.03 17.33 -31.10
N ILE A 322 6.82 16.29 -30.83
CA ILE A 322 8.02 15.95 -31.59
C ILE A 322 7.68 15.17 -32.86
N PHE A 323 6.77 14.20 -32.76
CA PHE A 323 6.49 13.23 -33.83
C PHE A 323 5.10 13.36 -34.46
N GLY A 324 4.31 14.38 -34.12
CA GLY A 324 2.93 14.55 -34.61
C GLY A 324 2.79 14.91 -36.09
N ASN A 325 3.89 15.21 -36.79
CA ASN A 325 3.85 15.48 -38.22
C ASN A 325 3.67 14.19 -39.04
N ARG A 326 2.40 13.82 -39.26
CA ARG A 326 1.96 12.63 -40.02
C ARG A 326 2.49 12.55 -41.45
N ARG A 327 2.96 13.65 -42.05
CA ARG A 327 3.57 13.63 -43.40
C ARG A 327 5.00 13.10 -43.41
N LYS A 328 5.70 13.14 -42.28
CA LYS A 328 7.12 12.75 -42.16
C LYS A 328 7.31 11.47 -41.37
N TYR A 329 6.44 11.20 -40.40
CA TYR A 329 6.54 10.04 -39.52
C TYR A 329 5.25 9.22 -39.55
N ASN A 330 5.38 7.91 -39.33
CA ASN A 330 4.25 7.06 -38.97
C ASN A 330 3.89 7.32 -37.49
N SER A 331 3.35 8.52 -37.23
CA SER A 331 3.11 9.06 -35.89
C SER A 331 2.30 8.12 -35.00
N ASP A 332 1.31 7.45 -35.58
CA ASP A 332 0.38 6.58 -34.86
C ASP A 332 1.07 5.32 -34.32
N TYR A 333 1.99 4.71 -35.09
CA TYR A 333 2.82 3.60 -34.61
C TYR A 333 3.89 4.06 -33.61
N LEU A 334 4.54 5.18 -33.91
CA LEU A 334 5.70 5.65 -33.16
C LEU A 334 5.32 6.18 -31.76
N VAL A 335 4.14 6.80 -31.61
CA VAL A 335 3.60 7.22 -30.31
C VAL A 335 3.38 6.02 -29.39
N VAL A 336 2.77 4.93 -29.88
CA VAL A 336 2.55 3.72 -29.06
C VAL A 336 3.86 3.06 -28.67
N VAL A 337 4.80 2.94 -29.61
CA VAL A 337 6.10 2.32 -29.33
C VAL A 337 6.87 3.12 -28.27
N ILE A 338 6.86 4.46 -28.35
CA ILE A 338 7.46 5.32 -27.31
C ILE A 338 6.77 5.09 -25.97
N ASP A 339 5.44 5.04 -25.98
CA ASP A 339 4.66 4.91 -24.76
C ASP A 339 4.90 3.59 -24.02
N VAL A 340 4.87 2.48 -24.77
CA VAL A 340 5.20 1.14 -24.26
C VAL A 340 6.68 1.07 -23.84
N SER A 341 7.59 1.73 -24.54
CA SER A 341 9.02 1.74 -24.18
C SER A 341 9.27 2.45 -22.85
N ILE A 342 8.59 3.58 -22.62
CA ILE A 342 8.68 4.31 -21.35
C ILE A 342 8.02 3.51 -20.22
N ALA A 343 6.89 2.84 -20.50
CA ALA A 343 6.26 1.91 -19.56
C ALA A 343 7.25 0.83 -19.08
N ILE A 344 7.95 0.20 -20.03
CA ILE A 344 8.98 -0.82 -19.75
C ILE A 344 10.09 -0.23 -18.88
N LEU A 345 10.56 0.99 -19.16
CA LEU A 345 11.60 1.66 -18.38
C LEU A 345 11.14 1.94 -16.94
N ILE A 346 9.92 2.46 -16.76
CA ILE A 346 9.35 2.72 -15.43
C ILE A 346 9.19 1.41 -14.66
N ALA A 347 8.63 0.37 -15.29
CA ALA A 347 8.43 -0.94 -14.67
C ALA A 347 9.76 -1.63 -14.32
N PHE A 348 10.79 -1.45 -15.15
CA PHE A 348 12.15 -1.94 -14.87
C PHE A 348 12.75 -1.26 -13.64
N VAL A 349 12.72 0.08 -13.60
CA VAL A 349 13.21 0.87 -12.46
C VAL A 349 12.45 0.49 -11.19
N ALA A 350 11.12 0.37 -11.26
CA ALA A 350 10.31 -0.08 -10.14
C ALA A 350 10.71 -1.48 -9.64
N SER A 351 10.96 -2.43 -10.54
CA SER A 351 11.35 -3.80 -10.18
C SER A 351 12.73 -3.87 -9.53
N VAL A 352 13.70 -3.09 -10.05
CA VAL A 352 15.06 -2.98 -9.48
C VAL A 352 15.01 -2.33 -8.10
N LEU A 353 14.30 -1.20 -7.98
CA LEU A 353 14.14 -0.50 -6.70
C LEU A 353 13.42 -1.37 -5.67
N TRP A 354 12.36 -2.08 -6.06
CA TRP A 354 11.64 -2.98 -5.16
C TRP A 354 12.53 -4.12 -4.67
N THR A 355 13.29 -4.75 -5.57
CA THR A 355 14.24 -5.81 -5.21
C THR A 355 15.31 -5.27 -4.27
N TRP A 356 15.92 -4.14 -4.59
CA TRP A 356 16.97 -3.55 -3.76
C TRP A 356 16.45 -3.10 -2.39
N ALA A 357 15.29 -2.45 -2.37
CA ALA A 357 14.66 -1.93 -1.17
C ALA A 357 14.18 -3.03 -0.22
N PHE A 358 13.75 -4.20 -0.74
CA PHE A 358 13.09 -5.25 0.04
C PHE A 358 13.86 -6.56 0.20
N TYR A 359 14.97 -6.78 -0.52
CA TYR A 359 15.74 -8.02 -0.41
C TYR A 359 16.29 -8.25 1.01
N ASN A 360 16.94 -7.24 1.58
CA ASN A 360 17.46 -7.28 2.95
C ASN A 360 16.49 -6.67 3.97
N TYR A 361 15.37 -6.12 3.51
CA TYR A 361 14.43 -5.45 4.38
C TYR A 361 13.65 -6.44 5.24
N ARG A 362 13.44 -6.04 6.48
CA ARG A 362 12.67 -6.81 7.45
C ARG A 362 11.67 -5.86 8.05
N ALA A 363 10.42 -5.97 7.59
CA ALA A 363 9.34 -5.11 8.02
C ALA A 363 9.07 -5.36 9.51
N PRO A 364 9.25 -4.37 10.40
CA PRO A 364 8.83 -4.50 11.78
C PRO A 364 7.33 -4.74 11.84
N LYS A 365 6.90 -5.77 12.58
CA LYS A 365 5.52 -5.78 13.07
C LYS A 365 5.50 -4.95 14.35
N TYR A 366 4.37 -4.34 14.63
CA TYR A 366 4.22 -3.53 15.83
C TYR A 366 3.10 -4.10 16.70
N GLY A 367 3.32 -4.09 18.02
CA GLY A 367 2.32 -4.57 18.98
C GLY A 367 1.12 -3.62 19.04
N GLY A 368 -0.10 -4.14 18.96
CA GLY A 368 -1.33 -3.31 19.02
C GLY A 368 -2.03 -3.06 17.67
N LEU A 369 -1.74 -3.86 16.65
CA LEU A 369 -2.51 -3.91 15.39
C LEU A 369 -3.83 -4.70 15.52
N GLU A 370 -4.39 -4.78 16.72
CA GLU A 370 -5.72 -5.31 16.91
C GLU A 370 -6.73 -4.29 16.36
N PRO A 371 -7.74 -4.73 15.59
CA PRO A 371 -8.68 -3.81 14.98
C PRO A 371 -9.50 -3.10 16.05
N LYS A 372 -9.27 -1.79 16.21
CA LYS A 372 -10.10 -0.92 17.06
C LYS A 372 -11.39 -0.59 16.30
N TRP A 373 -12.36 -1.49 16.38
CA TRP A 373 -13.58 -1.43 15.57
C TRP A 373 -14.28 -0.06 15.55
N PRO A 374 -14.49 0.67 16.67
CA PRO A 374 -15.15 1.96 16.63
C PRO A 374 -14.40 3.02 15.81
N GLU A 375 -13.07 3.02 15.90
CA GLU A 375 -12.20 3.98 15.20
C GLU A 375 -12.01 3.60 13.72
N LEU A 376 -12.19 2.32 13.38
CA LEU A 376 -12.05 1.80 12.01
C LEU A 376 -13.30 1.98 11.14
N VAL A 377 -14.50 2.19 11.73
CA VAL A 377 -15.76 2.31 10.96
C VAL A 377 -15.65 3.40 9.88
N SER A 378 -15.14 4.57 10.25
CA SER A 378 -15.05 5.72 9.34
C SER A 378 -14.07 5.45 8.18
N PRO A 379 -12.78 5.11 8.42
CA PRO A 379 -11.84 4.80 7.32
C PRO A 379 -12.30 3.66 6.42
N VAL A 380 -12.93 2.61 6.98
CA VAL A 380 -13.48 1.49 6.21
C VAL A 380 -14.64 1.97 5.33
N ALA A 381 -15.55 2.78 5.87
CA ALA A 381 -16.66 3.35 5.11
C ALA A 381 -16.15 4.26 3.97
N MET A 382 -15.12 5.06 4.21
CA MET A 382 -14.50 5.89 3.17
C MET A 382 -14.00 5.03 2.00
N VAL A 383 -13.30 3.93 2.28
CA VAL A 383 -12.78 3.05 1.24
C VAL A 383 -13.87 2.30 0.49
N ILE A 384 -14.86 1.73 1.20
CA ILE A 384 -15.97 0.99 0.57
C ILE A 384 -16.81 1.90 -0.32
N VAL A 385 -17.17 3.09 0.17
CA VAL A 385 -17.99 4.06 -0.58
C VAL A 385 -17.19 4.66 -1.73
N GLY A 386 -15.94 5.06 -1.45
CA GLY A 386 -15.00 5.56 -2.43
C GLY A 386 -14.86 4.58 -3.60
N MET A 387 -14.29 3.39 -3.36
CA MET A 387 -14.05 2.42 -4.43
C MET A 387 -15.35 1.86 -5.05
N GLY A 388 -16.39 1.65 -4.24
CA GLY A 388 -17.61 0.99 -4.72
C GLY A 388 -18.45 1.87 -5.65
N LEU A 389 -18.72 3.12 -5.29
CA LEU A 389 -19.70 3.93 -6.03
C LEU A 389 -19.14 4.57 -7.30
N VAL A 390 -17.83 4.84 -7.36
CA VAL A 390 -17.25 5.64 -8.45
C VAL A 390 -17.59 5.07 -9.82
N TYR A 391 -17.39 3.77 -10.05
CA TYR A 391 -17.61 3.15 -11.36
C TYR A 391 -19.07 2.77 -11.65
N SER A 392 -19.95 2.91 -10.66
CA SER A 392 -21.39 2.83 -10.93
C SER A 392 -21.89 4.05 -11.71
N ILE A 393 -21.23 5.21 -11.53
CA ILE A 393 -21.63 6.49 -12.10
C ILE A 393 -20.64 6.99 -13.16
N TYR A 394 -19.34 6.96 -12.87
CA TYR A 394 -18.29 7.49 -13.73
C TYR A 394 -17.55 6.35 -14.47
N PRO A 395 -17.20 6.49 -15.75
CA PRO A 395 -17.52 7.61 -16.65
C PRO A 395 -18.91 7.50 -17.31
N GLY A 396 -19.57 6.34 -17.17
CA GLY A 396 -20.71 5.95 -18.00
C GLY A 396 -21.93 6.87 -17.89
N ILE A 397 -22.37 7.22 -16.69
CA ILE A 397 -23.50 8.12 -16.43
C ILE A 397 -23.03 9.58 -16.47
N ALA A 398 -22.05 9.92 -15.64
CA ALA A 398 -21.47 11.26 -15.58
C ALA A 398 -19.98 11.20 -15.95
N PRO A 399 -19.48 11.99 -16.92
CA PRO A 399 -20.22 12.95 -17.75
C PRO A 399 -20.95 12.32 -18.94
N GLY A 400 -20.73 11.02 -19.23
CA GLY A 400 -21.03 10.36 -20.50
C GLY A 400 -22.47 10.48 -21.04
N MET A 401 -23.48 10.59 -20.18
CA MET A 401 -24.89 10.72 -20.55
C MET A 401 -25.50 12.10 -20.27
N ILE A 402 -24.78 12.95 -19.54
CA ILE A 402 -25.31 14.22 -19.00
C ILE A 402 -24.75 15.43 -19.76
N VAL A 403 -23.53 15.30 -20.30
CA VAL A 403 -22.80 16.39 -20.96
C VAL A 403 -22.57 16.07 -22.45
N PRO A 404 -22.61 17.09 -23.33
CA PRO A 404 -22.18 16.92 -24.73
C PRO A 404 -20.75 16.38 -24.85
N PHE A 405 -20.51 15.56 -25.87
CA PHE A 405 -19.25 14.83 -26.09
C PHE A 405 -17.98 15.69 -26.03
N TYR A 406 -17.98 16.88 -26.65
CA TYR A 406 -16.79 17.76 -26.69
C TYR A 406 -16.32 18.31 -25.33
N LEU A 407 -17.16 18.21 -24.30
CA LEU A 407 -16.80 18.59 -22.93
C LEU A 407 -16.28 17.41 -22.12
N ILE A 408 -16.59 16.17 -22.51
CA ILE A 408 -16.14 14.96 -21.82
C ILE A 408 -14.61 14.94 -21.78
N ASP A 409 -13.95 15.14 -22.92
CA ASP A 409 -12.49 15.18 -23.04
C ASP A 409 -11.85 16.25 -22.14
N LYS A 410 -12.51 17.41 -21.96
CA LYS A 410 -12.01 18.48 -21.09
C LYS A 410 -12.14 18.12 -19.61
N ILE A 411 -13.24 17.46 -19.23
CA ILE A 411 -13.48 17.00 -17.87
C ILE A 411 -12.45 15.93 -17.52
N GLU A 412 -12.26 14.95 -18.40
CA GLU A 412 -11.26 13.90 -18.23
C GLU A 412 -9.86 14.49 -18.07
N MET A 413 -9.46 15.46 -18.90
CA MET A 413 -8.16 16.11 -18.77
C MET A 413 -7.96 16.84 -17.43
N ILE A 414 -9.00 17.50 -16.91
CA ILE A 414 -8.94 18.12 -15.57
C ILE A 414 -8.78 17.06 -14.49
N LEU A 415 -9.55 15.97 -14.58
CA LEU A 415 -9.48 14.87 -13.62
C LEU A 415 -8.10 14.22 -13.62
N LEU A 416 -7.52 13.92 -14.79
CA LEU A 416 -6.17 13.32 -14.90
C LEU A 416 -5.08 14.09 -14.13
N VAL A 417 -5.24 15.40 -13.96
CA VAL A 417 -4.33 16.27 -13.19
C VAL A 417 -4.77 16.39 -11.74
N ALA A 418 -6.07 16.57 -11.49
CA ALA A 418 -6.63 16.82 -10.16
C ALA A 418 -6.52 15.60 -9.22
N THR A 419 -6.58 14.38 -9.76
CA THR A 419 -6.57 13.13 -8.97
C THR A 419 -5.27 12.87 -8.25
N ALA A 420 -4.15 13.40 -8.75
CA ALA A 420 -2.85 13.25 -8.09
C ALA A 420 -2.77 14.02 -6.76
N PHE A 421 -3.51 15.12 -6.60
CA PHE A 421 -3.32 16.03 -5.48
C PHE A 421 -3.65 15.40 -4.11
N PRO A 422 -4.83 14.76 -3.88
CA PRO A 422 -5.14 14.24 -2.55
C PRO A 422 -4.11 13.22 -2.05
N PRO A 423 -3.75 12.17 -2.80
CA PRO A 423 -2.74 11.19 -2.35
C PRO A 423 -1.35 11.81 -2.16
N VAL A 424 -0.92 12.73 -3.02
CA VAL A 424 0.38 13.43 -2.89
C VAL A 424 0.41 14.30 -1.65
N ILE A 425 -0.66 15.03 -1.34
CA ILE A 425 -0.76 15.84 -0.11
C ILE A 425 -0.62 14.94 1.11
N ILE A 426 -1.31 13.79 1.15
CA ILE A 426 -1.20 12.85 2.28
C ILE A 426 0.20 12.24 2.40
N ALA A 427 0.85 11.92 1.29
CA ALA A 427 2.24 11.44 1.28
C ALA A 427 3.21 12.51 1.82
N ILE A 428 3.03 13.78 1.44
CA ILE A 428 3.82 14.90 1.96
C ILE A 428 3.56 15.12 3.46
N LEU A 429 2.29 15.06 3.90
CA LEU A 429 1.94 15.14 5.31
C LEU A 429 2.62 14.04 6.11
N ARG A 430 2.61 12.79 5.62
CA ARG A 430 3.32 11.69 6.29
C ARG A 430 4.83 11.91 6.37
N LEU A 431 5.44 12.55 5.38
CA LEU A 431 6.88 12.82 5.35
C LEU A 431 7.31 14.02 6.21
N LYS A 432 6.48 15.08 6.27
CA LYS A 432 6.85 16.38 6.86
C LYS A 432 6.19 16.65 8.21
N ALA A 433 5.01 16.11 8.45
CA ALA A 433 4.21 16.35 9.66
C ALA A 433 3.46 15.06 10.02
N PRO A 434 4.16 14.00 10.46
CA PRO A 434 3.56 12.69 10.67
C PRO A 434 2.42 12.69 11.71
N ASP A 435 2.49 13.56 12.72
CA ASP A 435 1.43 13.75 13.73
C ASP A 435 0.11 14.22 13.10
N TRP A 436 0.19 14.98 12.02
CA TRP A 436 -0.96 15.49 11.28
C TRP A 436 -1.37 14.57 10.13
N SER A 437 -0.76 13.39 9.96
CA SER A 437 -1.13 12.44 8.90
C SER A 437 -2.39 11.64 9.28
N PRO A 438 -3.24 11.20 8.33
CA PRO A 438 -4.33 10.26 8.62
C PRO A 438 -3.83 8.92 9.13
N GLN A 439 -2.59 8.58 8.79
CA GLN A 439 -1.89 7.41 9.34
C GLN A 439 -1.43 7.63 10.78
N THR A 440 -1.40 8.88 11.25
CA THR A 440 -0.83 9.36 12.52
C THR A 440 0.64 8.99 12.71
N ASP A 441 1.32 9.63 13.67
CA ASP A 441 2.65 9.20 14.01
C ASP A 441 2.65 7.98 14.92
N PHE A 442 3.81 7.34 14.96
CA PHE A 442 4.03 6.12 15.65
C PHE A 442 4.40 6.40 17.11
N LEU A 443 3.48 6.10 18.04
CA LEU A 443 3.59 6.54 19.43
C LEU A 443 3.78 5.36 20.38
N LEU A 444 4.46 5.61 21.50
CA LEU A 444 4.56 4.66 22.59
C LEU A 444 3.38 4.90 23.55
N HIS A 445 2.34 4.06 23.48
CA HIS A 445 1.20 4.12 24.38
C HIS A 445 1.21 2.90 25.31
N SER A 446 1.34 3.12 26.63
CA SER A 446 1.37 2.05 27.64
C SER A 446 2.43 0.97 27.38
N PHE A 447 3.68 1.36 27.11
CA PHE A 447 4.82 0.46 26.81
C PHE A 447 4.61 -0.43 25.56
N LYS A 448 3.66 -0.07 24.69
CA LYS A 448 3.45 -0.68 23.38
C LYS A 448 3.48 0.38 22.29
N PHE A 449 4.04 -0.02 21.16
CA PHE A 449 4.23 0.81 19.99
C PHE A 449 2.96 0.79 19.12
N SER A 450 2.11 1.83 19.17
CA SER A 450 0.83 1.88 18.46
C SER A 450 0.60 3.22 17.77
N PHE A 451 -0.20 3.22 16.70
CA PHE A 451 -0.70 4.46 16.11
C PHE A 451 -1.68 5.17 17.05
N GLY A 452 -1.68 6.51 17.02
CA GLY A 452 -2.54 7.34 17.86
C GLY A 452 -4.02 7.30 17.46
N GLY A 453 -4.33 6.88 16.23
CA GLY A 453 -5.69 6.80 15.72
C GLY A 453 -6.36 8.16 15.54
N TRP A 454 -7.61 8.16 15.09
CA TRP A 454 -8.39 9.38 14.82
C TRP A 454 -9.04 9.91 16.10
N THR A 455 -8.24 10.02 17.16
CA THR A 455 -8.66 10.51 18.46
C THR A 455 -7.79 11.70 18.87
N HIS A 456 -8.17 12.37 19.95
CA HIS A 456 -7.29 13.34 20.57
C HIS A 456 -6.28 12.60 21.45
N TYR A 457 -4.99 12.81 21.19
CA TYR A 457 -3.93 12.22 21.99
C TYR A 457 -2.74 13.16 22.10
N ASN A 458 -1.93 12.99 23.14
CA ASN A 458 -0.66 13.70 23.26
C ASN A 458 0.44 12.89 22.59
N ALA A 459 1.27 13.51 21.75
CA ALA A 459 2.45 12.89 21.13
C ALA A 459 3.59 12.67 22.13
N ASN A 460 3.25 12.15 23.31
CA ASN A 460 4.11 11.97 24.46
C ASN A 460 5.37 11.19 24.07
N LYS A 461 6.54 11.80 24.28
CA LYS A 461 7.83 11.16 24.05
C LYS A 461 8.30 10.55 25.36
N PRO A 462 8.78 9.29 25.39
CA PRO A 462 9.37 8.75 26.59
C PRO A 462 10.58 9.60 27.00
N LYS A 463 10.66 9.98 28.28
CA LYS A 463 11.84 10.69 28.81
C LYS A 463 13.06 9.78 28.74
N ALA A 464 14.21 10.34 28.36
CA ALA A 464 15.47 9.59 28.18
C ALA A 464 16.05 9.03 29.50
N ASP A 465 15.53 9.48 30.64
CA ASP A 465 16.11 9.36 31.97
C ASP A 465 15.19 8.68 32.99
N HIS A 466 13.89 8.49 32.70
CA HIS A 466 12.93 7.87 33.62
C HIS A 466 11.97 6.88 32.92
N GLU A 467 12.07 5.58 33.26
CA GLU A 467 11.12 4.55 32.82
C GLU A 467 9.70 4.87 33.31
N GLY A 468 8.76 5.02 32.37
CA GLY A 468 7.34 5.25 32.67
C GLY A 468 6.93 6.71 32.84
N GLU A 469 7.85 7.66 32.71
CA GLU A 469 7.55 9.09 32.60
C GLU A 469 7.65 9.57 31.15
N PHE A 470 6.76 10.51 30.81
CA PHE A 470 6.65 11.06 29.47
C PHE A 470 6.94 12.55 29.49
N ASP A 471 7.69 13.05 28.51
CA ASP A 471 7.67 14.45 28.19
C ASP A 471 6.32 14.75 27.52
N PRO A 472 5.58 15.78 27.99
CA PRO A 472 4.35 16.18 27.32
C PRO A 472 4.69 16.52 25.88
N GLY A 473 4.19 15.69 24.96
CA GLY A 473 4.29 15.96 23.53
C GLY A 473 3.26 16.98 23.10
N ASP A 474 3.35 17.41 21.84
CA ASP A 474 2.34 18.28 21.25
C ASP A 474 0.97 17.57 21.24
N ASP A 475 -0.10 18.32 21.51
CA ASP A 475 -1.47 17.84 21.36
C ASP A 475 -1.72 17.50 19.88
N VAL A 476 -2.13 16.27 19.60
CA VAL A 476 -2.48 15.81 18.26
C VAL A 476 -3.99 15.64 18.15
N TYR A 477 -4.56 16.41 17.24
CA TYR A 477 -5.99 16.45 16.96
C TYR A 477 -6.37 15.47 15.83
N GLY A 478 -6.06 14.18 15.99
CA GLY A 478 -6.35 13.15 14.98
C GLY A 478 -7.83 13.05 14.59
N TRP A 479 -8.73 13.47 15.48
CA TRP A 479 -10.17 13.55 15.23
C TRP A 479 -10.56 14.45 14.05
N ILE A 480 -9.68 15.36 13.61
CA ILE A 480 -9.94 16.25 12.46
C ILE A 480 -10.28 15.47 11.18
N TRP A 481 -9.78 14.24 11.05
CA TRP A 481 -10.03 13.41 9.86
C TRP A 481 -11.49 12.95 9.74
N HIS A 482 -12.23 12.88 10.85
CA HIS A 482 -13.68 12.64 10.84
C HIS A 482 -14.46 13.77 10.14
N PHE A 483 -13.89 14.97 10.00
CA PHE A 483 -14.52 16.03 9.20
C PHE A 483 -14.80 15.56 7.76
N PHE A 484 -13.91 14.73 7.20
CA PHE A 484 -14.05 14.22 5.84
C PHE A 484 -15.08 13.09 5.71
N ASP A 485 -15.66 12.60 6.82
CA ASP A 485 -16.81 11.69 6.78
C ASP A 485 -18.00 12.32 6.06
N ILE A 486 -18.09 13.66 6.00
CA ILE A 486 -19.11 14.39 5.23
C ILE A 486 -19.06 14.09 3.73
N LEU A 487 -17.90 13.64 3.20
CA LEU A 487 -17.76 13.30 1.78
C LEU A 487 -18.46 11.99 1.43
N ILE A 488 -18.67 11.08 2.39
CA ILE A 488 -19.41 9.83 2.20
C ILE A 488 -20.87 10.10 1.78
N PRO A 489 -21.70 10.78 2.60
CA PRO A 489 -23.09 11.08 2.22
C PRO A 489 -23.15 12.03 1.03
N LEU A 490 -22.16 12.90 0.83
CA LEU A 490 -22.08 13.75 -0.36
C LEU A 490 -21.93 12.92 -1.64
N GLN A 491 -21.00 11.96 -1.67
CA GLN A 491 -20.78 11.09 -2.83
C GLN A 491 -22.02 10.24 -3.14
N ILE A 492 -22.65 9.67 -2.10
CA ILE A 492 -23.91 8.91 -2.24
C ILE A 492 -25.02 9.79 -2.79
N SER A 493 -25.17 11.01 -2.26
CA SER A 493 -26.20 11.96 -2.69
C SER A 493 -26.01 12.36 -4.15
N LEU A 494 -24.76 12.61 -4.57
CA LEU A 494 -24.43 12.91 -5.97
C LEU A 494 -24.76 11.74 -6.90
N ALA A 495 -24.43 10.50 -6.50
CA ALA A 495 -24.79 9.30 -7.26
C ALA A 495 -26.32 9.19 -7.47
N ILE A 496 -27.10 9.42 -6.41
CA ILE A 496 -28.57 9.43 -6.47
C ILE A 496 -29.07 10.56 -7.39
N ILE A 497 -28.51 11.76 -7.27
CA ILE A 497 -28.88 12.91 -8.11
C ILE A 497 -28.61 12.61 -9.59
N PHE A 498 -27.48 11.99 -9.93
CA PHE A 498 -27.18 11.63 -11.31
C PHE A 498 -28.16 10.61 -11.88
N ILE A 499 -28.45 9.53 -11.15
CA ILE A 499 -29.44 8.53 -11.57
C ILE A 499 -30.84 9.14 -11.68
N TYR A 500 -31.23 9.98 -10.72
CA TYR A 500 -32.51 10.69 -10.72
C TYR A 500 -32.63 11.62 -11.94
N SER A 501 -31.56 12.35 -12.27
CA SER A 501 -31.54 13.29 -13.39
C SER A 501 -31.78 12.60 -14.75
N LEU A 502 -31.36 11.33 -14.89
CA LEU A 502 -31.59 10.54 -16.10
C LEU A 502 -33.04 10.06 -16.25
N HIS A 503 -33.72 9.71 -15.16
CA HIS A 503 -35.08 9.19 -15.19
C HIS A 503 -36.14 10.29 -15.20
N TYR A 504 -35.89 11.42 -14.55
CA TYR A 504 -36.85 12.52 -14.40
C TYR A 504 -36.36 13.78 -15.12
N ARG A 505 -36.27 13.72 -16.46
CA ARG A 505 -35.76 14.81 -17.31
C ARG A 505 -36.50 16.15 -17.15
N ASP A 506 -37.79 16.12 -16.84
CA ASP A 506 -38.61 17.33 -16.70
C ASP A 506 -38.51 18.00 -15.31
N SER A 507 -37.88 17.32 -14.34
CA SER A 507 -37.66 17.87 -13.01
C SER A 507 -36.78 19.13 -13.04
N SER A 508 -36.99 20.04 -12.10
CA SER A 508 -36.16 21.26 -11.97
C SER A 508 -34.69 20.92 -11.73
N ILE A 509 -34.43 19.83 -11.01
CA ILE A 509 -33.09 19.30 -10.72
C ILE A 509 -32.44 18.80 -12.02
N SER A 510 -33.13 17.97 -12.80
CA SER A 510 -32.58 17.44 -14.05
C SER A 510 -32.31 18.55 -15.07
N ARG A 511 -33.24 19.51 -15.24
CA ARG A 511 -33.05 20.66 -16.13
C ARG A 511 -31.86 21.55 -15.78
N SER A 512 -31.45 21.55 -14.51
CA SER A 512 -30.29 22.31 -14.03
C SER A 512 -28.96 21.58 -14.24
N ILE A 513 -28.99 20.28 -14.51
CA ILE A 513 -27.81 19.40 -14.59
C ILE A 513 -27.62 18.87 -16.02
N VAL A 514 -28.64 18.24 -16.60
CA VAL A 514 -28.60 17.64 -17.93
C VAL A 514 -28.51 18.73 -18.99
N ASN A 515 -27.58 18.58 -19.94
CA ASN A 515 -27.31 19.56 -21.00
C ASN A 515 -26.89 20.96 -20.48
N GLN A 516 -26.50 21.09 -19.21
CA GLN A 516 -25.90 22.29 -18.62
C GLN A 516 -24.40 22.05 -18.38
N PRO A 517 -23.52 22.45 -19.32
CA PRO A 517 -22.09 22.11 -19.29
C PRO A 517 -21.39 22.47 -17.99
N LYS A 518 -21.66 23.65 -17.43
CA LYS A 518 -20.97 24.15 -16.23
C LYS A 518 -21.34 23.35 -14.99
N MET A 519 -22.63 23.17 -14.72
CA MET A 519 -23.10 22.47 -13.52
C MET A 519 -22.79 20.98 -13.58
N SER A 520 -23.00 20.32 -14.71
CA SER A 520 -22.67 18.90 -14.83
C SER A 520 -21.18 18.63 -14.72
N THR A 521 -20.33 19.48 -15.30
CA THR A 521 -18.87 19.39 -15.16
C THR A 521 -18.48 19.53 -13.68
N PHE A 522 -18.98 20.56 -13.02
CA PHE A 522 -18.69 20.84 -11.61
C PHE A 522 -19.10 19.67 -10.70
N LEU A 523 -20.32 19.14 -10.85
CA LEU A 523 -20.80 18.01 -10.05
C LEU A 523 -20.03 16.72 -10.34
N THR A 524 -19.65 16.47 -11.60
CA THR A 524 -18.85 15.29 -11.97
C THR A 524 -17.46 15.37 -11.34
N ILE A 525 -16.82 16.55 -11.40
CA ILE A 525 -15.52 16.77 -10.77
C ILE A 525 -15.62 16.58 -9.26
N ILE A 526 -16.63 17.15 -8.60
CA ILE A 526 -16.83 16.96 -7.15
C ILE A 526 -17.02 15.48 -6.83
N PHE A 527 -17.88 14.78 -7.56
CA PHE A 527 -18.13 13.35 -7.33
C PHE A 527 -16.84 12.52 -7.42
N TYR A 528 -16.03 12.76 -8.45
CA TYR A 528 -14.77 12.06 -8.64
C TYR A 528 -13.72 12.47 -7.59
N MET A 529 -13.64 13.75 -7.22
CA MET A 529 -12.72 14.21 -6.18
C MET A 529 -13.11 13.70 -4.80
N CYS A 530 -14.41 13.54 -4.50
CA CYS A 530 -14.86 12.88 -3.27
C CYS A 530 -14.31 11.45 -3.20
N HIS A 531 -14.42 10.68 -4.29
CA HIS A 531 -13.84 9.35 -4.38
C HIS A 531 -12.34 9.35 -4.05
N GLU A 532 -11.55 10.20 -4.71
CA GLU A 532 -10.09 10.24 -4.52
C GLU A 532 -9.68 10.65 -3.10
N ILE A 533 -10.36 11.65 -2.53
CA ILE A 533 -10.10 12.09 -1.15
C ILE A 533 -10.43 10.97 -0.17
N LEU A 534 -11.56 10.27 -0.35
CA LEU A 534 -11.95 9.16 0.51
C LEU A 534 -10.94 8.01 0.47
N LEU A 535 -10.36 7.70 -0.70
CA LEU A 535 -9.30 6.68 -0.78
C LEU A 535 -7.98 7.13 -0.17
N ALA A 536 -7.56 8.36 -0.46
CA ALA A 536 -6.33 8.95 0.06
C ALA A 536 -6.33 9.03 1.61
N LEU A 537 -7.51 9.20 2.23
CA LEU A 537 -7.68 9.23 3.68
C LEU A 537 -8.01 7.86 4.28
N GLY A 538 -8.86 7.08 3.62
CA GLY A 538 -9.39 5.83 4.15
C GLY A 538 -8.33 4.75 4.30
N PHE A 539 -7.44 4.56 3.31
CA PHE A 539 -6.39 3.56 3.43
C PHE A 539 -5.36 3.88 4.52
N PRO A 540 -4.75 5.09 4.58
CA PRO A 540 -3.83 5.43 5.66
C PRO A 540 -4.55 5.53 7.00
N GLY A 541 -5.82 5.96 7.03
CA GLY A 541 -6.68 5.96 8.21
C GLY A 541 -6.92 4.56 8.78
N MET A 542 -7.12 3.54 7.94
CA MET A 542 -7.19 2.15 8.41
C MET A 542 -5.87 1.73 9.06
N VAL A 543 -4.73 2.17 8.53
CA VAL A 543 -3.43 1.89 9.15
C VAL A 543 -3.30 2.58 10.50
N GLY A 544 -3.61 3.87 10.57
CA GLY A 544 -3.53 4.68 11.79
C GLY A 544 -4.48 4.23 12.91
N ASN A 545 -5.56 3.53 12.58
CA ASN A 545 -6.51 3.00 13.57
C ASN A 545 -6.33 1.49 13.84
N GLY A 546 -5.13 0.93 13.56
CA GLY A 546 -4.78 -0.45 13.88
C GLY A 546 -5.32 -1.51 12.92
N GLY A 547 -5.92 -1.13 11.80
CA GLY A 547 -6.44 -2.04 10.76
C GLY A 547 -5.38 -2.65 9.84
N ALA A 548 -4.10 -2.27 10.01
CA ALA A 548 -2.97 -2.71 9.20
C ALA A 548 -2.47 -4.13 9.51
N GLY A 549 -2.93 -4.75 10.60
CA GLY A 549 -2.54 -6.11 11.03
C GLY A 549 -3.03 -7.25 10.13
N GLY A 550 -3.40 -6.95 8.88
CA GLY A 550 -3.97 -7.86 7.89
C GLY A 550 -5.44 -8.18 8.07
N ALA A 551 -6.02 -8.01 9.27
CA ALA A 551 -7.43 -8.37 9.50
C ALA A 551 -8.45 -7.46 8.77
N VAL A 552 -8.07 -6.22 8.42
CA VAL A 552 -9.01 -5.20 7.91
C VAL A 552 -8.57 -4.63 6.57
N LEU A 553 -7.33 -4.12 6.47
CA LEU A 553 -6.85 -3.39 5.30
C LEU A 553 -7.04 -4.15 3.96
N LEU A 554 -6.47 -5.35 3.82
CA LEU A 554 -6.54 -6.12 2.57
C LEU A 554 -7.94 -6.71 2.30
N PRO A 555 -8.67 -7.23 3.30
CA PRO A 555 -10.06 -7.66 3.09
C PRO A 555 -10.98 -6.53 2.62
N VAL A 556 -10.85 -5.33 3.20
CA VAL A 556 -11.63 -4.15 2.78
C VAL A 556 -11.24 -3.72 1.37
N GLN A 557 -9.95 -3.77 1.03
CA GLN A 557 -9.49 -3.53 -0.34
C GLN A 557 -10.13 -4.50 -1.33
N TYR A 558 -10.17 -5.80 -1.00
CA TYR A 558 -10.78 -6.82 -1.84
C TYR A 558 -12.29 -6.61 -2.01
N VAL A 559 -13.01 -6.30 -0.92
CA VAL A 559 -14.44 -5.96 -0.98
C VAL A 559 -14.67 -4.71 -1.84
N GLY A 560 -13.85 -3.68 -1.68
CA GLY A 560 -13.89 -2.47 -2.51
C GLY A 560 -13.68 -2.78 -4.00
N ALA A 561 -12.69 -3.61 -4.33
CA ALA A 561 -12.43 -4.04 -5.70
C ALA A 561 -13.57 -4.89 -6.29
N LEU A 562 -14.18 -5.79 -5.51
CA LEU A 562 -15.37 -6.54 -5.93
C LEU A 562 -16.53 -5.60 -6.27
N LEU A 563 -16.83 -4.65 -5.36
CA LEU A 563 -17.90 -3.67 -5.58
C LEU A 563 -17.62 -2.84 -6.82
N MET A 564 -16.40 -2.34 -6.96
CA MET A 564 -15.93 -1.56 -8.09
C MET A 564 -16.18 -2.27 -9.43
N VAL A 565 -15.72 -3.52 -9.56
CA VAL A 565 -15.84 -4.28 -10.82
C VAL A 565 -17.30 -4.69 -11.09
N PHE A 566 -18.02 -5.18 -10.09
CA PHE A 566 -19.42 -5.59 -10.29
C PHE A 566 -20.32 -4.40 -10.62
N LEU A 567 -20.16 -3.27 -9.93
CA LEU A 567 -20.94 -2.07 -10.20
C LEU A 567 -20.57 -1.42 -11.53
N ALA A 568 -19.32 -1.54 -11.99
CA ALA A 568 -18.93 -1.13 -13.34
C ALA A 568 -19.71 -1.92 -14.41
N PHE A 569 -19.70 -3.25 -14.33
CA PHE A 569 -20.49 -4.10 -15.26
C PHE A 569 -21.98 -3.79 -15.20
N TYR A 570 -22.48 -3.55 -13.98
CA TYR A 570 -23.86 -3.21 -13.74
C TYR A 570 -24.27 -1.87 -14.38
N SER A 571 -23.42 -0.85 -14.22
CA SER A 571 -23.60 0.47 -14.84
C SER A 571 -23.69 0.37 -16.36
N ILE A 572 -22.81 -0.44 -16.97
CA ILE A 572 -22.82 -0.65 -18.42
C ILE A 572 -24.12 -1.33 -18.87
N GLY A 573 -24.57 -2.38 -18.17
CA GLY A 573 -25.84 -3.05 -18.44
C GLY A 573 -27.03 -2.09 -18.32
N TYR A 574 -27.05 -1.29 -17.26
CA TYR A 574 -28.05 -0.25 -17.04
C TYR A 574 -28.08 0.78 -18.17
N ILE A 575 -26.94 1.35 -18.57
CA ILE A 575 -26.87 2.36 -19.65
C ILE A 575 -27.31 1.75 -21.00
N THR A 576 -26.92 0.50 -21.26
CA THR A 576 -27.29 -0.21 -22.50
C THR A 576 -28.79 -0.38 -22.60
N GLU A 577 -29.45 -0.79 -21.52
CA GLU A 577 -30.90 -0.93 -21.50
C GLU A 577 -31.59 0.43 -21.55
N TYR A 578 -31.11 1.42 -20.77
CA TYR A 578 -31.65 2.79 -20.78
C TYR A 578 -31.69 3.38 -22.19
N LYS A 579 -30.66 3.13 -23.02
CA LYS A 579 -30.58 3.61 -24.40
C LYS A 579 -31.54 2.91 -25.37
N LYS A 580 -32.10 1.74 -25.05
CA LYS A 580 -33.04 1.01 -25.92
C LYS A 580 -34.45 1.57 -25.87
N HIS A 581 -34.82 2.23 -24.78
CA HIS A 581 -36.18 2.72 -24.55
C HIS A 581 -36.34 4.15 -25.03
N ASP A 582 -37.44 4.41 -25.75
CA ASP A 582 -37.83 5.76 -26.13
C ASP A 582 -38.37 6.50 -24.89
N PRO A 583 -37.90 7.73 -24.59
CA PRO A 583 -38.45 8.56 -23.51
C PRO A 583 -39.98 8.71 -23.52
N SER A 584 -40.63 8.59 -24.68
CA SER A 584 -42.09 8.69 -24.83
C SER A 584 -42.86 7.42 -24.46
N GLN A 585 -42.20 6.26 -24.40
CA GLN A 585 -42.78 4.97 -24.00
C GLN A 585 -41.96 4.35 -22.89
N TRP A 586 -41.93 5.03 -21.74
CA TRP A 586 -41.06 4.64 -20.64
C TRP A 586 -41.53 3.32 -19.99
N PRO A 587 -40.66 2.30 -19.89
CA PRO A 587 -41.08 0.96 -19.46
C PRO A 587 -41.51 0.88 -17.99
N THR A 588 -41.16 1.87 -17.18
CA THR A 588 -41.56 1.96 -15.77
C THR A 588 -42.65 3.00 -15.51
N ASP A 589 -43.31 3.50 -16.56
CA ASP A 589 -44.41 4.44 -16.38
C ASP A 589 -45.59 3.77 -15.67
N GLY A 590 -46.18 4.45 -14.69
CA GLY A 590 -47.22 3.89 -13.82
C GLY A 590 -46.77 2.85 -12.77
N MET A 591 -45.46 2.53 -12.67
CA MET A 591 -44.93 1.64 -11.61
C MET A 591 -44.65 2.41 -10.31
N THR A 592 -44.75 1.72 -9.16
CA THR A 592 -44.24 2.26 -7.89
C THR A 592 -42.72 2.41 -7.94
N THR A 593 -42.17 3.35 -7.16
CA THR A 593 -40.73 3.64 -7.13
C THR A 593 -39.87 2.40 -6.85
N TRP A 594 -40.35 1.51 -5.98
CA TRP A 594 -39.69 0.24 -5.69
C TRP A 594 -39.73 -0.74 -6.87
N ASN A 595 -40.89 -0.88 -7.53
CA ASN A 595 -41.03 -1.77 -8.68
C ASN A 595 -40.24 -1.27 -9.90
N ALA A 596 -40.21 0.04 -10.11
CA ALA A 596 -39.38 0.67 -11.12
C ALA A 596 -37.89 0.42 -10.84
N LEU A 597 -37.43 0.60 -9.59
CA LEU A 597 -36.07 0.27 -9.19
C LEU A 597 -35.77 -1.21 -9.45
N CYS A 598 -36.61 -2.13 -8.98
CA CYS A 598 -36.42 -3.57 -9.21
C CYS A 598 -36.41 -3.95 -10.71
N TYR A 599 -37.21 -3.27 -11.54
CA TYR A 599 -37.20 -3.46 -12.99
C TYR A 599 -35.84 -3.08 -13.57
N TRP A 600 -35.36 -1.86 -13.33
CA TRP A 600 -34.06 -1.40 -13.81
C TRP A 600 -32.92 -2.25 -13.26
N LEU A 601 -33.02 -2.65 -11.99
CA LEU A 601 -32.02 -3.49 -11.38
C LEU A 601 -31.94 -4.89 -12.02
N LYS A 602 -33.09 -5.46 -12.39
CA LYS A 602 -33.21 -6.75 -13.07
C LYS A 602 -32.79 -6.69 -14.53
N MET A 603 -33.01 -5.56 -15.21
CA MET A 603 -32.62 -5.41 -16.60
C MET A 603 -31.12 -5.13 -16.74
N ALA A 604 -30.54 -4.34 -15.81
CA ALA A 604 -29.11 -4.09 -15.75
C ALA A 604 -28.27 -5.38 -15.57
N SER A 605 -28.81 -6.39 -14.88
CA SER A 605 -28.13 -7.69 -14.71
C SER A 605 -28.26 -8.63 -15.91
N LYS A 606 -29.20 -8.38 -16.83
CA LYS A 606 -29.33 -9.13 -18.09
C LYS A 606 -28.41 -8.55 -19.14
N ILE A 607 -27.10 -8.78 -18.97
CA ILE A 607 -26.12 -8.44 -20.00
C ILE A 607 -26.36 -9.37 -21.20
N GLN A 608 -27.04 -8.86 -22.23
CA GLN A 608 -26.98 -9.46 -23.56
C GLN A 608 -25.65 -9.01 -24.17
N ILE A 609 -24.68 -9.93 -24.20
CA ILE A 609 -23.40 -9.76 -24.91
C ILE A 609 -23.64 -9.80 -26.41
#